data_AF-A0A2T6L831-F1
#
_entry.id   AF-A0A2T6L831-F1
#
_cell.length_a   1.000
_cell.length_b   1.000
_cell.length_c   1.000
_cell.angle_alpha   90.00
_cell.angle_beta   90.00
_cell.angle_gamma   90.00
#
_symmetry.space_group_name_H-M   'P 1'
#
loop_
_entity.id
_entity.type
_entity.pdbx_description
1 polymer ?
#
loop_
_entity_poly.entity_id
_entity_poly.type
_entity_poly.pdbx_seq_one_letter_code
_entity_poly.pdbx_strand_id
1 'polypeptide(L)'
;MSAEWHPDIRRDLLPGRSEAALSRHSLVCTVIGIAAAVSVVTLLAVDRGLWAWGLLPCGIAVVGVSAGGLLDSSATSRQVTEAQAGYTTVASESGDLEYIDPRTSRLVRHAGEALTTYEVHERLRRIRAAAR
;
A
#
# COMPACT_ATOMS: atom_id res chain seq x y z
N MET A 1 29.10 21.59 -6.24
CA MET A 1 27.70 21.99 -5.98
C MET A 1 27.08 20.89 -5.16
N SER A 2 26.97 21.09 -3.84
CA SER A 2 26.37 20.15 -2.91
C SER A 2 24.88 20.02 -3.24
N ALA A 3 24.42 18.81 -3.51
CA ALA A 3 22.99 18.52 -3.65
C ALA A 3 22.34 18.71 -2.28
N GLU A 4 21.85 19.92 -2.03
CA GLU A 4 21.08 20.24 -0.82
C GLU A 4 19.77 19.46 -0.86
N TRP A 5 19.63 18.52 0.07
CA TRP A 5 18.46 17.68 0.21
C TRP A 5 17.30 18.54 0.76
N HIS A 6 16.25 18.71 -0.03
CA HIS A 6 15.06 19.47 0.38
C HIS A 6 14.15 18.60 1.27
N PRO A 7 13.84 19.01 2.51
CA PRO A 7 13.08 18.21 3.48
C PRO A 7 11.59 18.04 3.12
N ASP A 8 11.07 18.82 2.17
CA ASP A 8 9.66 18.80 1.77
C ASP A 8 9.36 17.85 0.59
N ILE A 9 10.38 17.24 -0.02
CA ILE A 9 10.19 16.23 -1.06
C ILE A 9 9.89 14.89 -0.37
N ARG A 10 8.60 14.65 -0.07
CA ARG A 10 8.13 13.32 0.28
C ARG A 10 8.28 12.43 -0.95
N ARG A 11 9.30 11.57 -0.93
CA ARG A 11 9.46 10.50 -1.91
C ARG A 11 8.44 9.42 -1.58
N ASP A 12 7.25 9.53 -2.17
CA ASP A 12 6.26 8.48 -2.06
C ASP A 12 6.76 7.27 -2.87
N LEU A 13 7.28 6.29 -2.12
CA LEU A 13 7.77 5.03 -2.68
C LEU A 13 6.55 4.19 -3.06
N LEU A 14 6.42 3.89 -4.34
CA LEU A 14 5.43 2.92 -4.76
C LEU A 14 5.84 1.53 -4.29
N PRO A 15 4.90 0.78 -3.69
CA PRO A 15 5.22 -0.52 -3.16
C PRO A 15 5.67 -1.44 -4.28
N GLY A 16 6.84 -2.06 -4.13
CA GLY A 16 7.29 -3.05 -5.09
C GLY A 16 6.34 -4.24 -5.14
N ARG A 17 6.43 -5.07 -6.19
CA ARG A 17 5.51 -6.22 -6.35
C ARG A 17 5.52 -7.16 -5.15
N SER A 18 6.67 -7.29 -4.46
CA SER A 18 6.79 -8.17 -3.30
C SER A 18 6.23 -7.53 -2.02
N GLU A 19 6.40 -6.22 -1.83
CA GLU A 19 5.74 -5.45 -0.78
C GLU A 19 4.21 -5.47 -0.94
N ALA A 20 3.71 -5.21 -2.15
CA ALA A 20 2.27 -5.22 -2.42
C ALA A 20 1.63 -6.59 -2.15
N ALA A 21 2.35 -7.68 -2.46
CA ALA A 21 1.92 -9.02 -2.10
C ALA A 21 1.90 -9.22 -0.59
N LEU A 22 2.97 -8.86 0.13
CA LEU A 22 3.06 -9.01 1.59
C LEU A 22 2.01 -8.16 2.32
N SER A 23 1.80 -6.91 1.91
CA SER A 23 0.78 -6.01 2.44
C SER A 23 -0.63 -6.57 2.24
N ARG A 24 -0.93 -7.12 1.05
CA ARG A 24 -2.22 -7.78 0.81
C ARG A 24 -2.43 -9.01 1.72
N HIS A 25 -1.40 -9.84 1.90
CA HIS A 25 -1.51 -11.00 2.80
C HIS A 25 -1.63 -10.57 4.27
N SER A 26 -0.89 -9.54 4.68
CA SER A 26 -1.01 -8.92 6.01
C SER A 26 -2.44 -8.44 6.28
N LEU A 27 -3.04 -7.73 5.33
CA LEU A 27 -4.41 -7.23 5.44
C LEU A 27 -5.42 -8.39 5.58
N VAL A 28 -5.27 -9.44 4.77
CA VAL A 28 -6.14 -10.63 4.86
C VAL A 28 -6.02 -11.31 6.22
N CYS A 29 -4.79 -11.56 6.70
CA CYS A 29 -4.56 -12.17 8.01
C CYS A 29 -5.14 -11.33 9.15
N THR A 30 -4.95 -10.01 9.10
CA THR A 30 -5.45 -9.07 10.10
C THR A 30 -6.98 -9.03 10.13
N VAL A 31 -7.62 -8.99 8.95
CA VAL A 31 -9.09 -9.00 8.84
C VAL A 31 -9.69 -10.29 9.38
N ILE A 32 -9.08 -11.44 9.06
CA ILE A 32 -9.49 -12.74 9.62
C ILE A 32 -9.35 -12.74 11.14
N GLY A 33 -8.24 -12.21 11.66
CA GLY A 33 -7.99 -12.10 13.10
C GLY A 33 -9.04 -11.24 13.82
N ILE A 34 -9.38 -10.08 13.24
CA ILE A 34 -10.42 -9.19 13.76
C ILE A 34 -11.79 -9.86 13.73
N ALA A 35 -12.16 -10.51 12.62
CA ALA A 35 -13.45 -11.19 12.49
C ALA A 35 -13.60 -12.32 13.51
N ALA A 36 -12.52 -13.07 13.77
CA ALA A 36 -12.50 -14.09 14.80
C ALA A 36 -12.66 -13.48 16.21
N ALA A 37 -12.01 -12.36 16.50
CA ALA A 37 -12.17 -11.64 17.77
C ALA A 37 -13.61 -11.14 17.99
N VAL A 38 -14.23 -10.56 16.95
CA VAL A 38 -15.64 -10.13 17.00
C VAL A 38 -16.57 -11.31 17.27
N SER A 39 -16.27 -12.47 16.68
CA SER A 39 -17.03 -13.70 16.89
C SER A 39 -16.97 -14.16 18.36
N VAL A 40 -15.79 -14.08 19.00
CA VAL A 40 -15.63 -14.38 20.44
C VAL A 40 -16.45 -13.43 21.30
N VAL A 41 -16.38 -12.13 21.02
CA VAL A 41 -17.14 -11.10 21.77
C VAL A 41 -18.65 -11.35 21.63
N THR A 42 -19.12 -11.69 20.43
CA THR A 42 -20.52 -12.00 20.16
C THR A 42 -20.98 -13.25 20.91
N LEU A 43 -20.18 -14.32 20.91
CA LEU A 43 -20.44 -15.56 21.66
C LEU A 43 -20.60 -15.30 23.16
N LEU A 44 -19.67 -14.53 23.75
CA LEU A 44 -19.70 -14.20 25.18
C LEU A 44 -20.83 -13.23 25.55
N ALA A 45 -21.29 -12.40 24.61
CA ALA A 45 -22.43 -11.51 24.81
C ALA A 45 -23.77 -12.24 24.78
N VAL A 46 -23.88 -13.33 24.01
CA VAL A 46 -25.11 -14.15 23.90
C VAL A 46 -25.25 -15.09 25.09
N ASP A 47 -24.21 -15.87 25.42
CA ASP A 47 -24.24 -16.78 26.56
C ASP A 47 -22.83 -17.03 27.10
N ARG A 48 -22.63 -16.71 28.38
CA ARG A 48 -21.36 -16.92 29.09
C ARG A 48 -21.04 -18.41 29.29
N GLY A 49 -22.02 -19.30 29.21
CA GLY A 49 -21.84 -20.75 29.26
C GLY A 49 -21.09 -21.32 28.06
N LEU A 50 -21.01 -20.56 26.96
CA LEU A 50 -20.37 -20.98 25.71
C LEU A 50 -18.88 -20.62 25.61
N TRP A 51 -18.24 -20.22 26.72
CA TRP A 51 -16.84 -19.78 26.76
C TRP A 51 -15.85 -20.79 26.16
N ALA A 52 -16.09 -22.09 26.35
CA ALA A 52 -15.25 -23.15 25.79
C ALA A 52 -15.25 -23.15 24.25
N TRP A 53 -16.37 -22.76 23.62
CA TRP A 53 -16.48 -22.61 22.16
C TRP A 53 -15.77 -21.35 21.65
N GLY A 54 -15.50 -20.38 22.53
CA GLY A 54 -14.72 -19.18 22.22
C GLY A 54 -13.21 -19.42 22.09
N LEU A 55 -12.67 -20.56 22.57
CA LEU A 55 -11.23 -20.82 22.58
C LEU A 55 -10.63 -20.94 21.19
N LEU A 56 -11.31 -21.64 20.28
CA LEU A 56 -10.85 -21.84 18.90
C LEU A 56 -10.81 -20.53 18.09
N PRO A 57 -11.88 -19.70 18.05
CA PRO A 57 -11.81 -18.39 17.41
C PRO A 57 -10.85 -17.41 18.13
N CYS A 58 -10.64 -17.52 19.45
CA CYS A 58 -9.56 -16.79 20.13
C CYS A 58 -8.18 -17.13 19.58
N GLY A 59 -7.89 -18.43 19.40
CA GLY A 59 -6.62 -18.87 18.80
C GLY A 59 -6.42 -18.31 17.39
N ILE A 60 -7.46 -18.35 16.56
CA ILE A 60 -7.45 -17.78 15.20
C ILE A 60 -7.24 -16.26 15.24
N ALA A 61 -7.86 -15.55 16.20
CA ALA A 61 -7.70 -14.12 16.37
C ALA A 61 -6.24 -13.74 16.67
N VAL A 62 -5.63 -14.41 17.66
CA VAL A 62 -4.23 -14.16 18.04
C VAL A 62 -3.29 -14.47 16.90
N VAL A 63 -3.44 -15.62 16.23
CA VAL A 63 -2.58 -16.02 15.12
C VAL A 63 -2.76 -15.08 13.93
N GLY A 64 -3.99 -14.72 13.57
CA GLY A 64 -4.28 -13.83 12.43
C GLY A 64 -3.70 -12.43 12.60
N VAL A 65 -3.90 -11.82 13.77
CA VAL A 65 -3.35 -10.48 14.08
C VAL A 65 -1.83 -10.51 14.17
N SER A 66 -1.26 -11.53 14.83
CA SER A 66 0.20 -11.64 14.99
C SER A 66 0.89 -11.90 13.64
N ALA A 67 0.35 -12.80 12.83
CA ALA A 67 0.86 -13.08 11.49
C ALA A 67 0.73 -11.86 10.57
N GLY A 68 -0.40 -11.14 10.66
CA GLY A 68 -0.60 -9.87 9.95
C GLY A 68 0.47 -8.84 10.31
N GLY A 69 0.70 -8.60 11.60
CA GLY A 69 1.74 -7.68 12.07
C GLY A 69 3.15 -8.07 11.65
N LEU A 70 3.49 -9.36 11.67
CA LEU A 70 4.78 -9.85 11.19
C LEU A 70 4.96 -9.63 9.68
N LEU A 71 3.92 -9.90 8.90
CA LEU A 71 3.93 -9.68 7.46
C LEU A 71 4.05 -8.19 7.13
N ASP A 72 3.39 -7.31 7.89
CA ASP A 72 3.48 -5.86 7.72
C ASP A 72 4.88 -5.31 8.05
N SER A 73 5.48 -5.79 9.15
CA SER A 73 6.87 -5.48 9.49
C SER A 73 7.84 -5.97 8.41
N SER A 74 7.62 -7.17 7.87
CA SER A 74 8.42 -7.72 6.78
C SER A 74 8.26 -6.94 5.47
N ALA A 75 7.04 -6.46 5.17
CA ALA A 75 6.74 -5.62 4.02
C ALA A 75 7.49 -4.29 4.12
N THR A 76 7.48 -3.66 5.30
CA THR A 76 8.21 -2.41 5.57
C THR A 76 9.73 -2.58 5.39
N SER A 77 10.30 -3.66 5.92
CA SER A 77 11.73 -3.97 5.76
C SER A 77 12.10 -4.23 4.29
N ARG A 78 11.21 -4.92 3.56
CA ARG A 78 11.34 -5.14 2.11
C ARG A 78 11.26 -3.86 1.32
N GLN A 79 10.34 -2.95 1.65
CA GLN A 79 10.23 -1.63 1.02
C GLN A 79 11.55 -0.85 1.09
N VAL A 80 12.19 -0.84 2.27
CA VAL A 80 13.50 -0.19 2.45
C VAL A 80 14.57 -0.85 1.57
N THR A 81 14.58 -2.18 1.51
CA THR A 81 15.55 -2.93 0.71
C THR A 81 15.35 -2.72 -0.79
N GLU A 82 14.10 -2.77 -1.27
CA GLU A 82 13.75 -2.53 -2.67
C GLU A 82 14.01 -1.08 -3.07
N ALA A 83 13.82 -0.12 -2.15
CA ALA A 83 14.17 1.28 -2.37
C ALA A 83 15.68 1.51 -2.47
N GLN A 84 16.47 0.88 -1.61
CA GLN A 84 17.94 0.94 -1.67
C GLN A 84 18.49 0.30 -2.94
N ALA A 85 17.87 -0.78 -3.41
CA ALA A 85 18.25 -1.47 -4.64
C ALA A 85 17.70 -0.81 -5.92
N GLY A 86 16.93 0.28 -5.80
CA GLY A 86 16.34 1.01 -6.93
C GLY A 86 15.23 0.25 -7.66
N TYR A 87 14.69 -0.83 -7.06
CA TYR A 87 13.61 -1.64 -7.62
C TYR A 87 12.22 -1.03 -7.36
N THR A 88 12.07 -0.13 -6.38
CA THR A 88 10.88 0.70 -6.26
C THR A 88 10.95 1.80 -7.34
N THR A 89 10.38 1.51 -8.50
CA THR A 89 10.15 2.54 -9.50
C THR A 89 9.03 3.45 -9.01
N VAL A 90 9.35 4.74 -8.88
CA VAL A 90 8.40 5.82 -8.66
C VAL A 90 7.55 5.92 -9.93
N ALA A 91 6.57 5.03 -10.09
CA ALA A 91 5.69 4.91 -11.25
C ALA A 91 4.78 6.14 -11.45
N SER A 92 4.86 7.12 -10.55
CA SER A 92 4.33 8.45 -10.71
C SER A 92 5.20 9.38 -9.87
N GLU A 93 5.76 10.44 -10.46
CA GLU A 93 5.98 11.67 -9.68
C GLU A 93 7.22 11.77 -8.77
N SER A 94 8.43 11.76 -9.33
CA SER A 94 9.30 12.87 -8.88
C SER A 94 8.64 14.12 -9.44
N GLY A 95 8.19 15.05 -8.59
CA GLY A 95 7.74 16.37 -9.03
C GLY A 95 8.73 16.97 -10.03
N ASP A 96 10.02 16.68 -9.86
CA ASP A 96 11.13 17.19 -10.65
C ASP A 96 11.41 16.41 -11.96
N LEU A 97 10.60 15.41 -12.29
CA LEU A 97 10.72 14.66 -13.54
C LEU A 97 9.49 14.82 -14.42
N GLU A 98 9.75 14.89 -15.72
CA GLU A 98 8.72 14.83 -16.74
C GLU A 98 8.02 13.49 -16.71
N TYR A 99 6.69 13.52 -16.76
CA TYR A 99 5.87 12.33 -16.85
C TYR A 99 5.36 12.18 -18.28
N ILE A 100 5.79 11.13 -18.96
CA ILE A 100 5.42 10.79 -20.33
C ILE A 100 4.52 9.54 -20.30
N ASP A 101 3.38 9.58 -21.00
CA ASP A 101 2.51 8.42 -21.12
C ASP A 101 3.18 7.35 -22.00
N PRO A 102 3.51 6.16 -21.47
CA PRO A 102 4.28 5.16 -22.22
C PRO A 102 3.51 4.57 -23.41
N ARG A 103 2.18 4.75 -23.46
CA ARG A 103 1.34 4.24 -24.57
C ARG A 103 1.26 5.18 -25.75
N THR A 104 1.33 6.48 -25.51
CA THR A 104 1.16 7.51 -26.54
C THR A 104 2.45 8.29 -26.80
N SER A 105 3.49 8.06 -25.97
CA SER A 105 4.75 8.81 -25.96
C SER A 105 4.55 10.33 -25.85
N ARG A 106 3.42 10.75 -25.28
CA ARG A 106 3.07 12.17 -25.10
C ARG A 106 3.33 12.59 -23.66
N LEU A 107 3.81 13.82 -23.52
CA LEU A 107 4.02 14.44 -22.21
C LEU A 107 2.68 14.69 -21.52
N VAL A 108 2.60 14.28 -20.26
CA VAL A 108 1.43 14.45 -19.39
C VAL A 108 1.65 15.58 -18.38
N ARG A 109 2.88 15.69 -17.86
CA ARG A 109 3.27 16.67 -16.84
C ARG A 109 4.73 17.05 -16.98
N HIS A 110 5.02 18.34 -16.87
CA HIS A 110 6.41 18.84 -16.83
C HIS A 110 7.06 18.62 -15.46
N ALA A 111 8.39 18.59 -15.44
CA ALA A 111 9.15 18.69 -14.19
C ALA A 111 8.80 20.01 -13.46
N GLY A 112 8.57 19.94 -12.15
CA GLY A 112 8.16 21.02 -11.27
C GLY A 112 6.66 21.37 -11.33
N GLU A 113 5.87 20.74 -12.21
CA GLU A 113 4.45 21.07 -12.35
C GLU A 113 3.63 20.42 -11.23
N ALA A 114 3.09 21.27 -10.34
CA ALA A 114 2.20 20.84 -9.27
C ALA A 114 0.82 20.48 -9.83
N LEU A 115 0.61 19.19 -10.09
CA LEU A 115 -0.69 18.64 -10.48
C LEU A 115 -1.18 17.67 -9.41
N THR A 116 -2.48 17.73 -9.14
CA THR A 116 -3.17 16.72 -8.34
C THR A 116 -3.29 15.41 -9.12
N THR A 117 -3.44 14.29 -8.40
CA THR A 117 -3.66 12.97 -9.01
C THR A 117 -4.85 12.96 -9.97
N TYR A 118 -5.90 13.74 -9.67
CA TYR A 118 -7.08 13.88 -10.53
C TYR A 118 -6.74 14.54 -11.86
N GLU A 119 -6.00 15.65 -11.85
CA GLU A 119 -5.61 16.39 -13.06
C GLU A 119 -4.68 15.56 -13.96
N VAL A 120 -3.76 14.80 -13.37
CA VAL A 120 -2.90 13.86 -14.12
C VAL A 120 -3.76 12.80 -14.82
N HIS A 121 -4.74 12.22 -14.12
CA HIS A 121 -5.67 11.25 -14.71
C HIS A 121 -6.52 11.86 -15.83
N GLU A 122 -6.98 13.10 -15.67
CA GLU A 122 -7.76 13.78 -16.68
C GLU A 122 -6.93 14.07 -17.94
N ARG A 123 -5.70 14.56 -17.78
CA ARG A 123 -4.77 14.77 -18.89
C ARG A 123 -4.46 13.46 -19.62
N LEU A 124 -4.19 12.38 -18.90
CA LEU A 124 -4.01 11.04 -19.48
C LEU A 124 -5.22 10.61 -20.31
N ARG A 125 -6.45 10.86 -19.82
CA ARG A 125 -7.67 10.54 -20.59
C ARG A 125 -7.74 11.35 -21.88
N ARG A 126 -7.49 12.65 -21.83
CA ARG A 126 -7.52 13.54 -23.01
C ARG A 126 -6.44 13.14 -24.03
N ILE A 127 -5.22 12.89 -23.57
CA ILE A 127 -4.09 12.47 -24.40
C ILE A 127 -4.39 11.17 -25.13
N ARG A 128 -4.95 10.18 -24.43
CA ARG A 128 -5.30 8.87 -25.00
C ARG A 128 -6.53 8.92 -25.90
N ALA A 129 -7.49 9.79 -25.60
CA ALA A 129 -8.64 10.02 -26.47
C ALA A 129 -8.20 10.66 -27.80
N ALA A 130 -7.25 11.60 -27.75
CA ALA A 130 -6.68 12.27 -28.93
C ALA A 130 -5.59 11.47 -29.66
N ALA A 131 -5.30 10.24 -29.22
CA ALA A 131 -4.38 9.31 -29.88
C ALA A 131 -5.12 8.16 -30.57
N ARG A 132 -6.46 8.12 -30.46
CA ARG A 132 -7.35 7.28 -31.26
C ARG A 132 -7.78 8.04 -32.50
#